data_AF-A0AAV9X673-F1
#
_entry.id   AF-A0AAV9X673-F1
#
_cell.length_a   1.000
_cell.length_b   1.000
_cell.length_c   1.000
_cell.angle_alpha   90.00
_cell.angle_beta   90.00
_cell.angle_gamma   90.00
#
_symmetry.space_group_name_H-M   'P 1'
#
loop_
_entity.id
_entity.type
_entity.pdbx_description
1 polymer ?
#
loop_
_entity_poly.entity_id
_entity_poly.type
_entity_poly.pdbx_seq_one_letter_code
_entity_poly.pdbx_strand_id
1 'polypeptide(L)'
;MHILDGSLLLTLAQLIAFVSAANPIGPNPNAKRGLVYIPNKDHPEDDQTWIQPGSPLTWYYNYDTKPSVALTGGATNLQFVPMLWGDYNNTFVQDVKDAIAQGYKIEYVLGFNEPDNPSNGGSGGSGVSPQDAAARWKESIQPLAKLGIKLGAPSPTGAPTGLDWLQSFFDACDGCTFDFIPLHWYGNFDGVASHLGQYTAAFPNMTFWFTEFAFDHQDVEPTQEFFNLTMEYFDRLDNVDRYTYFGSFRSDVSNVGPNAAMLNEKGGLTYIGAWYLDKDETQAASITGKGDAATFGVSTSKLLFMTTTVAAVISWIL
;
A
#
# COMPACT_ATOMS: atom_id res chain seq x y z
N MET A 1 -60.56 44.74 16.40
CA MET A 1 -61.38 43.51 16.50
C MET A 1 -61.16 42.74 15.21
N HIS A 2 -60.93 41.42 15.32
CA HIS A 2 -60.52 40.44 14.30
C HIS A 2 -59.00 40.22 14.15
N ILE A 3 -58.54 39.34 15.05
CA ILE A 3 -57.44 38.38 14.88
C ILE A 3 -57.96 37.31 13.93
N LEU A 4 -57.18 36.93 12.92
CA LEU A 4 -57.35 35.67 12.20
C LEU A 4 -56.03 34.93 12.24
N ASP A 5 -56.06 33.83 12.98
CA ASP A 5 -55.03 32.82 13.07
C ASP A 5 -54.78 32.16 11.71
N GLY A 6 -53.51 32.10 11.32
CA GLY A 6 -53.05 31.39 10.13
C GLY A 6 -51.80 30.60 10.48
N SER A 7 -52.00 29.39 11.00
CA SER A 7 -50.96 28.42 11.29
C SER A 7 -50.18 28.07 10.02
N LEU A 8 -48.94 28.55 9.91
CA LEU A 8 -48.02 28.12 8.86
C LEU A 8 -47.39 26.78 9.28
N LEU A 9 -48.04 25.69 8.87
CA LEU A 9 -47.44 24.36 8.81
C LEU A 9 -46.22 24.42 7.86
N LEU A 10 -45.02 24.61 8.39
CA LEU A 10 -43.80 24.29 7.66
C LEU A 10 -43.72 22.77 7.53
N THR A 11 -44.14 22.27 6.37
CA THR A 11 -43.94 20.88 5.99
C THR A 11 -42.45 20.57 5.87
N LEU A 12 -42.00 19.59 6.63
CA LEU A 12 -40.69 18.95 6.64
C LEU A 12 -40.42 18.23 5.28
N ALA A 13 -40.24 18.99 4.19
CA ALA A 13 -40.07 18.42 2.85
C ALA A 13 -39.12 19.21 1.94
N GLN A 14 -38.08 19.84 2.51
CA GLN A 14 -36.98 20.45 1.74
C GLN A 14 -35.62 20.15 2.38
N LEU A 15 -35.34 18.87 2.61
CA LEU A 15 -33.97 18.39 2.69
C LEU A 15 -33.91 17.08 1.89
N ILE A 16 -32.78 16.87 1.20
CA ILE A 16 -32.41 15.74 0.34
C ILE A 16 -32.60 16.02 -1.16
N ALA A 17 -31.51 16.48 -1.79
CA ALA A 17 -30.77 15.67 -2.77
C ALA A 17 -29.58 16.48 -3.34
N PHE A 18 -28.52 16.65 -2.56
CA PHE A 18 -27.18 16.72 -3.17
C PHE A 18 -26.71 15.28 -3.30
N VAL A 19 -27.19 14.59 -4.32
CA VAL A 19 -26.49 13.42 -4.83
C VAL A 19 -25.28 14.00 -5.55
N SER A 20 -24.13 14.04 -4.88
CA SER A 20 -22.87 14.16 -5.61
C SER A 20 -22.87 13.00 -6.58
N ALA A 21 -22.87 13.31 -7.87
CA ALA A 21 -22.60 12.33 -8.90
C ALA A 21 -21.28 11.66 -8.51
N ALA A 22 -21.34 10.37 -8.16
CA ALA A 22 -20.14 9.55 -8.07
C ALA A 22 -19.46 9.68 -9.43
N ASN A 23 -18.27 10.27 -9.45
CA ASN A 23 -17.45 10.27 -10.65
C ASN A 23 -17.34 8.82 -11.12
N PRO A 24 -17.53 8.54 -12.42
CA PRO A 24 -17.38 7.19 -12.92
C PRO A 24 -15.97 6.69 -12.56
N ILE A 25 -15.90 5.49 -11.99
CA ILE A 25 -14.68 4.72 -11.75
C ILE A 25 -14.12 4.37 -13.13
N GLY A 26 -13.39 5.30 -13.72
CA GLY A 26 -12.50 5.03 -14.84
C GLY A 26 -11.12 4.65 -14.29
N PRO A 27 -10.34 3.82 -15.01
CA PRO A 27 -8.98 3.50 -14.62
C PRO A 27 -8.14 4.76 -14.80
N ASN A 28 -8.01 5.56 -13.75
CA ASN A 28 -6.93 6.52 -13.70
C ASN A 28 -5.68 5.68 -13.46
N PRO A 29 -4.71 5.61 -14.38
CA PRO A 29 -3.45 4.92 -14.10
C PRO A 29 -2.91 5.48 -12.79
N ASN A 30 -2.93 4.65 -11.76
CA ASN A 30 -2.71 5.13 -10.43
C ASN A 30 -1.21 5.31 -10.19
N ALA A 31 -0.74 6.55 -10.37
CA ALA A 31 0.64 6.93 -10.19
C ALA A 31 1.19 6.67 -8.77
N LYS A 32 0.33 6.36 -7.78
CA LYS A 32 0.74 6.06 -6.41
C LYS A 32 1.29 4.64 -6.25
N ARG A 33 0.84 3.69 -7.09
CA ARG A 33 1.15 2.26 -6.95
C ARG A 33 2.60 1.96 -7.31
N GLY A 34 3.32 1.34 -6.38
CA GLY A 34 4.69 0.88 -6.58
C GLY A 34 4.87 -0.61 -6.33
N LEU A 35 6.13 -1.05 -6.37
CA LEU A 35 6.55 -2.40 -6.01
C LEU A 35 7.56 -2.37 -4.85
N VAL A 36 7.20 -2.98 -3.72
CA VAL A 36 8.22 -3.54 -2.82
C VAL A 36 8.73 -4.77 -3.53
N TYR A 37 10.00 -4.79 -3.93
CA TYR A 37 10.55 -5.87 -4.75
C TYR A 37 11.39 -6.82 -3.89
N ILE A 38 10.98 -8.08 -3.87
CA ILE A 38 11.66 -9.16 -3.14
C ILE A 38 12.15 -10.18 -4.17
N PRO A 39 13.46 -10.24 -4.47
CA PRO A 39 13.98 -11.13 -5.50
C PRO A 39 13.86 -12.59 -5.06
N ASN A 40 13.37 -13.44 -5.96
CA ASN A 40 13.32 -14.89 -5.74
C ASN A 40 14.45 -15.58 -6.52
N LYS A 41 15.51 -16.02 -5.82
CA LYS A 41 16.66 -16.68 -6.46
C LYS A 41 16.32 -18.04 -7.07
N ASP A 42 15.31 -18.72 -6.52
CA ASP A 42 14.88 -20.04 -6.99
C ASP A 42 13.95 -19.93 -8.21
N HIS A 43 13.32 -18.76 -8.39
CA HIS A 43 12.38 -18.45 -9.46
C HIS A 43 12.60 -17.06 -10.08
N PRO A 44 13.77 -16.78 -10.68
CA PRO A 44 14.07 -15.48 -11.28
C PRO A 44 13.15 -15.12 -12.46
N GLU A 45 12.44 -16.10 -13.04
CA GLU A 45 11.42 -15.86 -14.06
C GLU A 45 10.24 -15.02 -13.54
N ASP A 46 9.96 -15.05 -12.23
CA ASP A 46 8.86 -14.29 -11.62
C ASP A 46 9.04 -12.77 -11.81
N ASP A 47 10.29 -12.29 -11.94
CA ASP A 47 10.62 -10.87 -12.12
C ASP A 47 9.94 -10.26 -13.35
N GLN A 48 9.71 -11.07 -14.39
CA GLN A 48 9.02 -10.63 -15.60
C GLN A 48 7.57 -10.23 -15.33
N THR A 49 6.94 -10.74 -14.28
CA THR A 49 5.55 -10.43 -13.92
C THR A 49 5.34 -8.94 -13.67
N TRP A 50 6.31 -8.29 -13.03
CA TRP A 50 6.20 -6.91 -12.57
C TRP A 50 6.37 -5.87 -13.68
N ILE A 51 7.08 -6.24 -14.74
CA ILE A 51 7.56 -5.34 -15.81
C ILE A 51 6.86 -5.56 -17.16
N GLN A 52 5.72 -6.25 -17.16
CA GLN A 52 4.92 -6.45 -18.36
C GLN A 52 4.31 -5.15 -18.90
N PRO A 53 4.10 -5.03 -20.23
CA PRO A 53 3.36 -3.91 -20.81
C PRO A 53 2.00 -3.72 -20.14
N GLY A 54 1.64 -2.44 -19.90
CA GLY A 54 0.38 -2.07 -19.27
C GLY A 54 0.33 -2.31 -17.75
N SER A 55 1.44 -2.65 -17.10
CA SER A 55 1.52 -2.66 -15.63
C SER A 55 1.23 -1.26 -15.05
N PRO A 56 0.42 -1.14 -13.98
CA PRO A 56 0.11 0.13 -13.32
C PRO A 56 1.23 0.64 -12.40
N LEU A 57 2.27 -0.18 -12.18
CA LEU A 57 3.38 0.16 -11.30
C LEU A 57 4.22 1.30 -11.89
N THR A 58 4.59 2.28 -11.05
CA THR A 58 5.38 3.45 -11.49
C THR A 58 6.73 3.60 -10.81
N TRP A 59 6.93 2.94 -9.66
CA TRP A 59 8.15 3.02 -8.87
C TRP A 59 8.40 1.70 -8.13
N TYR A 60 9.63 1.48 -7.67
CA TYR A 60 9.96 0.33 -6.83
C TYR A 60 11.09 0.65 -5.85
N TYR A 61 11.17 -0.13 -4.79
CA TYR A 61 12.33 -0.24 -3.91
C TYR A 61 12.59 -1.72 -3.59
N ASN A 62 13.78 -2.04 -3.11
CA ASN A 62 14.24 -3.43 -2.95
C ASN A 62 15.05 -3.65 -1.66
N TYR A 63 14.87 -2.77 -0.67
CA TYR A 63 15.66 -2.72 0.58
C TYR A 63 17.16 -2.43 0.41
N ASP A 64 17.61 -2.10 -0.81
CA ASP A 64 19.02 -1.92 -1.15
C ASP A 64 19.30 -0.47 -1.59
N THR A 65 20.58 -0.13 -1.59
CA THR A 65 21.09 1.15 -2.09
C THR A 65 21.14 1.18 -3.62
N LYS A 66 21.05 0.01 -4.28
CA LYS A 66 21.27 -0.17 -5.72
C LYS A 66 20.05 -0.74 -6.45
N PRO A 67 19.83 -0.34 -7.71
CA PRO A 67 18.72 -0.82 -8.51
C PRO A 67 18.85 -2.33 -8.81
N SER A 68 17.70 -2.99 -8.93
CA SER A 68 17.64 -4.41 -9.32
C SER A 68 17.74 -4.55 -10.83
N VAL A 69 18.84 -5.15 -11.30
CA VAL A 69 19.09 -5.36 -12.75
C VAL A 69 17.97 -6.15 -13.44
N ALA A 70 17.31 -7.04 -12.72
CA ALA A 70 16.19 -7.83 -13.24
C ALA A 70 14.97 -6.98 -13.65
N LEU A 71 14.82 -5.77 -13.07
CA LEU A 71 13.76 -4.83 -13.40
C LEU A 71 14.21 -3.78 -14.43
N THR A 72 15.45 -3.87 -14.93
CA THR A 72 15.97 -2.98 -15.98
C THR A 72 15.63 -3.51 -17.36
N GLY A 73 15.33 -2.60 -18.31
CA GLY A 73 15.05 -2.97 -19.70
C GLY A 73 13.67 -3.60 -19.93
N GLY A 74 12.82 -3.67 -18.91
CA GLY A 74 11.41 -4.05 -19.05
C GLY A 74 10.58 -3.04 -19.83
N ALA A 75 9.34 -3.38 -20.13
CA ALA A 75 8.40 -2.46 -20.80
C ALA A 75 7.96 -1.30 -19.89
N THR A 76 8.24 -1.39 -18.59
CA THR A 76 7.91 -0.40 -17.57
C THR A 76 9.14 0.45 -17.21
N ASN A 77 8.95 1.76 -17.12
CA ASN A 77 9.99 2.69 -16.66
C ASN A 77 9.86 2.92 -15.16
N LEU A 78 9.95 1.85 -14.36
CA LEU A 78 9.81 1.96 -12.91
C LEU A 78 10.93 2.83 -12.34
N GLN A 79 10.54 3.88 -11.63
CA GLN A 79 11.48 4.69 -10.88
C GLN A 79 12.04 3.89 -9.69
N PHE A 80 13.36 3.69 -9.67
CA PHE A 80 14.02 3.12 -8.50
C PHE A 80 14.10 4.14 -7.36
N VAL A 81 13.75 3.72 -6.15
CA VAL A 81 13.87 4.47 -4.90
C VAL A 81 14.88 3.75 -3.98
N PRO A 82 16.13 4.23 -3.89
CA PRO A 82 17.15 3.65 -3.02
C PRO A 82 16.76 3.73 -1.54
N MET A 83 17.13 2.72 -0.76
CA MET A 83 16.93 2.69 0.69
C MET A 83 18.27 2.53 1.42
N LEU A 84 18.51 3.32 2.47
CA LEU A 84 19.52 3.00 3.47
C LEU A 84 18.85 2.21 4.59
N TRP A 85 18.90 0.88 4.51
CA TRP A 85 18.09 0.00 5.34
C TRP A 85 18.35 0.13 6.85
N GLY A 86 19.61 0.35 7.26
CA GLY A 86 20.01 0.37 8.67
C GLY A 86 21.33 1.11 8.90
N ASP A 87 21.87 1.00 10.11
CA ASP A 87 23.15 1.60 10.48
C ASP A 87 24.32 0.63 10.27
N TYR A 88 25.00 0.77 9.14
CA TYR A 88 26.18 0.00 8.78
C TYR A 88 27.18 0.84 7.98
N ASN A 89 28.42 0.38 7.89
CA ASN A 89 29.41 1.01 7.00
C ASN A 89 28.93 0.90 5.55
N ASN A 90 28.59 2.03 4.95
CA ASN A 90 27.85 2.08 3.69
C ASN A 90 28.45 3.08 2.70
N THR A 91 28.02 2.98 1.44
CA THR A 91 28.36 3.89 0.34
C THR A 91 27.14 4.64 -0.19
N PHE A 92 26.10 4.84 0.62
CA PHE A 92 24.75 5.22 0.15
C PHE A 92 24.75 6.49 -0.73
N VAL A 93 25.40 7.57 -0.28
CA VAL A 93 25.51 8.81 -1.07
C VAL A 93 26.18 8.56 -2.42
N GLN A 94 27.21 7.70 -2.45
CA GLN A 94 27.92 7.38 -3.69
C GLN A 94 27.08 6.47 -4.59
N ASP A 95 26.41 5.46 -4.03
CA ASP A 95 25.55 4.55 -4.79
C ASP A 95 24.40 5.32 -5.47
N VAL A 96 23.81 6.30 -4.79
CA VAL A 96 22.79 7.19 -5.36
C VAL A 96 23.35 8.04 -6.51
N LYS A 97 24.54 8.63 -6.34
CA LYS A 97 25.21 9.41 -7.40
C LYS A 97 25.57 8.54 -8.60
N ASP A 98 26.04 7.32 -8.36
CA ASP A 98 26.41 6.37 -9.40
C ASP A 98 25.17 5.93 -10.19
N ALA A 99 24.03 5.67 -9.51
CA ALA A 99 22.77 5.39 -10.18
C ALA A 99 22.32 6.55 -11.07
N ILE A 100 22.41 7.80 -10.59
CA ILE A 100 22.11 8.98 -11.41
C ILE A 100 23.05 9.06 -12.62
N ALA A 101 24.35 8.83 -12.43
CA ALA A 101 25.34 8.84 -13.51
C ALA A 101 25.11 7.73 -14.55
N GLN A 102 24.54 6.60 -14.13
CA GLN A 102 24.12 5.49 -15.01
C GLN A 102 22.79 5.77 -15.74
N GLY A 103 22.13 6.90 -15.48
CA GLY A 103 20.90 7.32 -16.16
C GLY A 103 19.61 6.96 -15.42
N TYR A 104 19.68 6.44 -14.18
CA TYR A 104 18.48 6.24 -13.37
C TYR A 104 17.91 7.58 -12.90
N LYS A 105 16.59 7.73 -12.98
CA LYS A 105 15.87 8.90 -12.46
C LYS A 105 15.63 8.78 -10.95
N ILE A 106 16.63 9.13 -10.14
CA ILE A 106 16.51 9.12 -8.67
C ILE A 106 15.95 10.47 -8.19
N GLU A 107 14.69 10.49 -7.76
CA GLU A 107 14.04 11.69 -7.19
C GLU A 107 13.76 11.55 -5.68
N TYR A 108 13.77 10.32 -5.18
CA TYR A 108 13.41 9.97 -3.80
C TYR A 108 14.40 8.96 -3.25
N VAL A 109 14.61 8.97 -1.94
CA VAL A 109 15.26 7.90 -1.18
C VAL A 109 14.46 7.58 0.08
N LEU A 110 14.61 6.36 0.59
CA LEU A 110 14.02 5.89 1.84
C LEU A 110 15.09 5.79 2.94
N GLY A 111 14.72 6.17 4.16
CA GLY A 111 15.50 5.97 5.36
C GLY A 111 15.43 4.54 5.90
N PHE A 112 15.79 4.39 7.18
CA PHE A 112 15.92 3.09 7.84
C PHE A 112 14.61 2.30 7.88
N ASN A 113 14.72 0.98 7.75
CA ASN A 113 13.63 0.02 7.79
C ASN A 113 13.44 -0.52 9.20
N GLU A 114 12.27 -0.31 9.80
CA GLU A 114 11.89 -0.71 11.17
C GLU A 114 13.03 -0.52 12.19
N PRO A 115 13.58 0.70 12.33
CA PRO A 115 14.69 0.93 13.26
C PRO A 115 14.30 0.72 14.73
N ASP A 116 13.01 0.79 15.06
CA ASP A 116 12.46 0.48 16.38
C ASP A 116 12.43 -1.02 16.70
N ASN A 117 12.59 -1.89 15.69
CA ASN A 117 12.58 -3.33 15.83
C ASN A 117 14.02 -3.89 15.76
N PRO A 118 14.49 -4.70 16.72
CA PRO A 118 15.87 -5.19 16.74
C PRO A 118 16.26 -5.99 15.49
N SER A 119 17.53 -5.95 15.10
CA SER A 119 18.08 -6.74 13.97
C SER A 119 18.41 -8.20 14.33
N ASN A 120 18.29 -8.59 15.60
CA ASN A 120 18.66 -9.91 16.09
C ASN A 120 17.45 -10.84 16.30
N GLY A 121 17.62 -12.12 15.95
CA GLY A 121 16.66 -13.18 16.30
C GLY A 121 15.62 -13.51 15.22
N GLY A 122 15.81 -13.06 13.98
CA GLY A 122 14.91 -13.34 12.86
C GLY A 122 13.84 -12.27 12.60
N SER A 123 13.88 -11.15 13.33
CA SER A 123 13.15 -9.93 13.01
C SER A 123 13.75 -9.23 11.78
N GLY A 124 12.89 -8.72 10.90
CA GLY A 124 13.27 -8.04 9.67
C GLY A 124 13.63 -6.55 9.82
N GLY A 125 13.82 -6.07 11.06
CA GLY A 125 14.09 -4.66 11.36
C GLY A 125 15.57 -4.33 11.53
N SER A 126 15.90 -3.04 11.40
CA SER A 126 17.29 -2.57 11.41
C SER A 126 17.87 -2.29 12.79
N GLY A 127 17.03 -2.16 13.83
CA GLY A 127 17.46 -2.05 15.23
C GLY A 127 18.43 -0.90 15.50
N VAL A 128 18.02 0.34 15.19
CA VAL A 128 18.84 1.54 15.30
C VAL A 128 18.22 2.50 16.31
N SER A 129 19.01 3.03 17.25
CA SER A 129 18.49 4.04 18.18
C SER A 129 18.18 5.37 17.45
N PRO A 130 17.24 6.20 17.93
CA PRO A 130 16.98 7.50 17.33
C PRO A 130 18.23 8.40 17.23
N GLN A 131 19.14 8.33 18.20
CA GLN A 131 20.36 9.12 18.23
C GLN A 131 21.38 8.65 17.19
N ASP A 132 21.58 7.34 17.08
CA ASP A 132 22.49 6.75 16.08
C ASP A 132 21.94 6.97 14.67
N ALA A 133 20.61 6.80 14.49
CA ALA A 133 19.92 7.11 13.25
C ALA A 133 20.10 8.57 12.84
N ALA A 134 20.01 9.53 13.78
CA ALA A 134 20.22 10.95 13.50
C ALA A 134 21.66 11.26 13.09
N ALA A 135 22.65 10.64 13.74
CA ALA A 135 24.06 10.77 13.36
C ALA A 135 24.30 10.20 11.95
N ARG A 136 23.80 8.99 11.69
CA ARG A 136 23.89 8.33 10.38
C ARG A 136 23.16 9.11 9.28
N TRP A 137 21.99 9.66 9.57
CA TRP A 137 21.22 10.47 8.63
C TRP A 137 22.03 11.67 8.14
N LYS A 138 22.66 12.42 9.05
CA LYS A 138 23.47 13.60 8.71
C LYS A 138 24.67 13.25 7.82
N GLU A 139 25.27 12.08 8.03
CA GLU A 139 26.39 11.59 7.23
C GLU A 139 25.93 11.06 5.86
N SER A 140 24.92 10.20 5.84
CA SER A 140 24.65 9.28 4.72
C SER A 140 23.40 9.63 3.91
N ILE A 141 22.44 10.39 4.45
CA ILE A 141 21.18 10.71 3.75
C ILE A 141 21.05 12.22 3.50
N GLN A 142 21.27 13.05 4.51
CA GLN A 142 21.15 14.51 4.43
C GLN A 142 21.91 15.16 3.25
N PRO A 143 23.12 14.71 2.84
CA PRO A 143 23.79 15.29 1.69
C PRO A 143 23.01 15.19 0.37
N LEU A 144 22.09 14.24 0.25
CA LEU A 144 21.28 14.02 -0.95
C LEU A 144 20.23 15.13 -1.16
N ALA A 145 19.77 15.80 -0.10
CA ALA A 145 18.88 16.96 -0.22
C ALA A 145 19.50 18.07 -1.09
N LYS A 146 20.84 18.24 -1.05
CA LYS A 146 21.56 19.23 -1.87
C LYS A 146 21.55 18.89 -3.37
N LEU A 147 21.21 17.66 -3.72
CA LEU A 147 21.02 17.21 -5.10
C LEU A 147 19.57 17.37 -5.57
N GLY A 148 18.68 17.92 -4.73
CA GLY A 148 17.24 18.04 -5.01
C GLY A 148 16.48 16.72 -4.86
N ILE A 149 17.09 15.70 -4.24
CA ILE A 149 16.46 14.41 -3.96
C ILE A 149 15.62 14.55 -2.69
N LYS A 150 14.38 14.07 -2.74
CA LYS A 150 13.46 14.05 -1.60
C LYS A 150 13.80 12.91 -0.65
N LEU A 151 13.86 13.21 0.65
CA LEU A 151 14.30 12.29 1.68
C LEU A 151 13.11 11.76 2.48
N GLY A 152 12.82 10.46 2.34
CA GLY A 152 11.84 9.77 3.16
C GLY A 152 12.40 9.49 4.54
N ALA A 153 11.66 9.86 5.58
CA ALA A 153 12.00 9.55 6.96
C ALA A 153 12.20 8.03 7.16
N PRO A 154 12.77 7.59 8.30
CA PRO A 154 12.74 6.17 8.66
C PRO A 154 11.31 5.64 8.72
N SER A 155 11.14 4.34 8.50
CA SER A 155 9.86 3.63 8.50
C SER A 155 9.79 2.68 9.71
N PRO A 156 9.34 3.12 10.89
CA PRO A 156 9.16 2.25 12.04
C PRO A 156 8.08 1.18 11.80
N THR A 157 8.02 0.19 12.70
CA THR A 157 6.90 -0.77 12.70
C THR A 157 5.55 -0.07 12.89
N GLY A 158 4.47 -0.76 12.51
CA GLY A 158 3.09 -0.27 12.71
C GLY A 158 2.65 -0.19 14.18
N ALA A 159 3.49 -0.60 15.15
CA ALA A 159 3.18 -0.55 16.57
C ALA A 159 3.21 0.90 17.11
N PRO A 160 2.54 1.20 18.24
CA PRO A 160 2.58 2.54 18.85
C PRO A 160 4.01 3.04 19.14
N THR A 161 4.92 2.13 19.48
CA THR A 161 6.34 2.43 19.71
C THR A 161 7.05 3.01 18.48
N GLY A 162 6.55 2.75 17.27
CA GLY A 162 7.10 3.30 16.04
C GLY A 162 6.93 4.82 15.95
N LEU A 163 5.77 5.34 16.34
CA LEU A 163 5.52 6.78 16.37
C LEU A 163 6.41 7.48 17.40
N ASP A 164 6.54 6.90 18.60
CA ASP A 164 7.41 7.42 19.67
C ASP A 164 8.88 7.45 19.22
N TRP A 165 9.33 6.41 18.50
CA TRP A 165 10.67 6.34 17.93
C TRP A 165 10.88 7.46 16.90
N LEU A 166 9.93 7.67 15.99
CA LEU A 166 10.06 8.68 14.93
C LEU A 166 10.10 10.10 15.49
N GLN A 167 9.27 10.41 16.49
CA GLN A 167 9.32 11.69 17.20
C GLN A 167 10.68 11.92 17.87
N SER A 168 11.19 10.89 18.57
CA SER A 168 12.50 10.95 19.20
C SER A 168 13.64 11.15 18.19
N PHE A 169 13.50 10.59 16.99
CA PHE A 169 14.47 10.75 15.90
C PHE A 169 14.42 12.17 15.30
N PHE A 170 13.23 12.73 15.09
CA PHE A 170 13.07 14.11 14.62
C PHE A 170 13.69 15.11 15.61
N ASP A 171 13.49 14.89 16.91
CA ASP A 171 14.10 15.72 17.97
C ASP A 171 15.64 15.59 17.99
N ALA A 172 16.18 14.40 17.70
CA ALA A 172 17.62 14.17 17.67
C ALA A 172 18.30 14.73 16.40
N CYS A 173 17.57 14.87 15.29
CA CYS A 173 18.12 15.21 13.98
C CYS A 173 18.01 16.71 13.66
N ASP A 174 18.62 17.56 14.49
CA ASP A 174 18.62 19.00 14.24
C ASP A 174 19.26 19.37 12.87
N GLY A 175 18.57 20.20 12.10
CA GLY A 175 18.95 20.61 10.74
C GLY A 175 18.76 19.55 9.65
N CYS A 176 18.10 18.42 9.95
CA CYS A 176 17.77 17.41 8.95
C CYS A 176 16.54 17.79 8.11
N THR A 177 16.51 17.32 6.87
CA THR A 177 15.40 17.51 5.94
C THR A 177 14.60 16.22 5.86
N PHE A 178 13.28 16.31 6.00
CA PHE A 178 12.36 15.20 5.79
C PHE A 178 11.27 15.68 4.84
N ASP A 179 11.09 15.00 3.70
CA ASP A 179 10.14 15.40 2.66
C ASP A 179 8.83 14.62 2.72
N PHE A 180 8.87 13.37 3.21
CA PHE A 180 7.72 12.49 3.39
C PHE A 180 8.01 11.45 4.47
N ILE A 181 6.96 10.80 4.98
CA ILE A 181 7.05 9.77 6.02
C ILE A 181 6.57 8.42 5.46
N PRO A 182 7.48 7.45 5.30
CA PRO A 182 7.11 6.06 5.06
C PRO A 182 6.40 5.45 6.28
N LEU A 183 5.40 4.61 6.03
CA LEU A 183 4.60 3.92 7.05
C LEU A 183 4.50 2.43 6.73
N HIS A 184 4.60 1.59 7.76
CA HIS A 184 4.33 0.16 7.70
C HIS A 184 3.04 -0.18 8.44
N TRP A 185 2.24 -1.09 7.90
CA TRP A 185 1.07 -1.61 8.58
C TRP A 185 0.76 -3.07 8.24
N TYR A 186 0.82 -3.93 9.25
CA TYR A 186 0.36 -5.32 9.16
C TYR A 186 -0.83 -5.51 10.10
N GLY A 187 -2.01 -5.74 9.52
CA GLY A 187 -3.26 -5.84 10.27
C GLY A 187 -4.48 -5.42 9.46
N ASN A 188 -5.59 -5.14 10.15
CA ASN A 188 -6.88 -4.83 9.51
C ASN A 188 -6.95 -3.38 8.96
N PHE A 189 -8.03 -3.09 8.23
CA PHE A 189 -8.26 -1.78 7.61
C PHE A 189 -8.47 -0.65 8.64
N ASP A 190 -9.24 -0.89 9.70
CA ASP A 190 -9.44 0.11 10.76
C ASP A 190 -8.12 0.57 11.37
N GLY A 191 -7.18 -0.36 11.48
CA GLY A 191 -5.81 -0.11 11.89
C GLY A 191 -5.06 0.81 10.93
N VAL A 192 -5.14 0.58 9.61
CA VAL A 192 -4.56 1.48 8.58
C VAL A 192 -5.09 2.91 8.75
N ALA A 193 -6.42 3.07 8.88
CA ALA A 193 -7.05 4.37 9.00
C ALA A 193 -6.64 5.09 10.30
N SER A 194 -6.63 4.36 11.42
CA SER A 194 -6.18 4.86 12.72
C SER A 194 -4.70 5.26 12.70
N HIS A 195 -3.84 4.43 12.13
CA HIS A 195 -2.39 4.66 12.03
C HIS A 195 -2.10 5.92 11.20
N LEU A 196 -2.70 6.05 10.02
CA LEU A 196 -2.57 7.27 9.20
C LEU A 196 -3.10 8.51 9.95
N GLY A 197 -4.21 8.39 10.68
CA GLY A 197 -4.77 9.47 11.49
C GLY A 197 -3.82 9.96 12.59
N GLN A 198 -3.16 9.04 13.30
CA GLN A 198 -2.19 9.36 14.34
C GLN A 198 -0.96 10.08 13.77
N TYR A 199 -0.40 9.58 12.67
CA TYR A 199 0.74 10.20 12.01
C TYR A 199 0.39 11.55 11.37
N THR A 200 -0.81 11.70 10.81
CA THR A 200 -1.30 13.00 10.31
C THR A 200 -1.45 14.01 11.44
N ALA A 201 -1.91 13.58 12.63
CA ALA A 201 -2.01 14.46 13.78
C ALA A 201 -0.64 14.87 14.33
N ALA A 202 0.33 13.95 14.36
CA ALA A 202 1.69 14.22 14.80
C ALA A 202 2.49 15.08 13.79
N PHE A 203 2.25 14.90 12.49
CA PHE A 203 3.01 15.51 11.40
C PHE A 203 2.07 16.13 10.33
N PRO A 204 1.31 17.19 10.66
CA PRO A 204 0.20 17.68 9.84
C PRO A 204 0.56 18.27 8.47
N ASN A 205 1.85 18.54 8.21
CA ASN A 205 2.33 19.11 6.96
C ASN A 205 3.10 18.10 6.09
N MET A 206 3.10 16.83 6.47
CA MET A 206 3.81 15.76 5.76
C MET A 206 2.87 14.97 4.86
N THR A 207 3.41 14.41 3.79
CA THR A 207 2.75 13.33 3.03
C THR A 207 3.30 11.97 3.48
N PHE A 208 2.50 10.94 3.26
CA PHE A 208 2.75 9.60 3.75
C PHE A 208 2.88 8.61 2.58
N TRP A 209 3.85 7.71 2.70
CA TRP A 209 4.03 6.61 1.76
C TRP A 209 3.81 5.30 2.52
N PHE A 210 2.82 4.50 2.15
CA PHE A 210 2.68 3.16 2.74
C PHE A 210 3.64 2.21 2.05
N THR A 211 4.89 2.14 2.54
CA THR A 211 5.94 1.31 1.93
C THR A 211 5.77 -0.17 2.22
N GLU A 212 5.06 -0.54 3.28
CA GLU A 212 4.65 -1.93 3.49
C GLU A 212 3.25 -1.96 4.10
N PHE A 213 2.35 -2.71 3.47
CA PHE A 213 1.09 -3.05 4.11
C PHE A 213 0.50 -4.36 3.60
N ALA A 214 -0.08 -5.14 4.51
CA ALA A 214 -0.84 -6.34 4.22
C ALA A 214 -1.75 -6.68 5.42
N PHE A 215 -2.78 -7.49 5.20
CA PHE A 215 -3.51 -8.11 6.31
C PHE A 215 -2.92 -9.49 6.57
N ASP A 216 -1.97 -9.53 7.49
CA ASP A 216 -1.12 -10.68 7.74
C ASP A 216 -1.88 -11.85 8.39
N HIS A 217 -1.54 -13.06 7.95
CA HIS A 217 -2.03 -14.32 8.50
C HIS A 217 -3.56 -14.47 8.53
N GLN A 218 -4.27 -13.83 7.59
CA GLN A 218 -5.73 -13.95 7.46
C GLN A 218 -6.16 -14.93 6.36
N ASP A 219 -7.42 -15.33 6.44
CA ASP A 219 -8.08 -16.10 5.39
C ASP A 219 -8.27 -15.29 4.10
N VAL A 220 -8.58 -15.97 3.00
CA VAL A 220 -8.70 -15.37 1.66
C VAL A 220 -9.69 -14.20 1.63
N GLU A 221 -10.90 -14.40 2.13
CA GLU A 221 -11.98 -13.39 2.08
C GLU A 221 -11.60 -12.07 2.80
N PRO A 222 -11.20 -12.08 4.09
CA PRO A 222 -10.80 -10.84 4.77
C PRO A 222 -9.55 -10.19 4.16
N THR A 223 -8.62 -10.97 3.60
CA THR A 223 -7.44 -10.42 2.92
C THR A 223 -7.83 -9.67 1.65
N GLN A 224 -8.76 -10.23 0.86
CA GLN A 224 -9.27 -9.60 -0.36
C GLN A 224 -10.13 -8.36 -0.06
N GLU A 225 -10.96 -8.41 0.99
CA GLU A 225 -11.73 -7.25 1.46
C GLU A 225 -10.80 -6.12 1.90
N PHE A 226 -9.78 -6.43 2.72
CA PHE A 226 -8.76 -5.47 3.12
C PHE A 226 -8.05 -4.85 1.91
N PHE A 227 -7.64 -5.66 0.94
CA PHE A 227 -7.00 -5.17 -0.26
C PHE A 227 -7.88 -4.15 -1.00
N ASN A 228 -9.13 -4.49 -1.26
CA ASN A 228 -10.04 -3.60 -1.98
C ASN A 228 -10.30 -2.29 -1.23
N LEU A 229 -10.53 -2.36 0.09
CA LEU A 229 -10.75 -1.18 0.93
C LEU A 229 -9.50 -0.28 0.98
N THR A 230 -8.31 -0.85 1.14
CA THR A 230 -7.06 -0.07 1.20
C THR A 230 -6.72 0.58 -0.14
N MET A 231 -6.95 -0.09 -1.27
CA MET A 231 -6.76 0.50 -2.59
C MET A 231 -7.67 1.72 -2.77
N GLU A 232 -8.97 1.59 -2.52
CA GLU A 232 -9.91 2.70 -2.64
C GLU A 232 -9.55 3.86 -1.68
N TYR A 233 -9.14 3.53 -0.45
CA TYR A 233 -8.78 4.52 0.56
C TYR A 233 -7.55 5.33 0.16
N PHE A 234 -6.44 4.68 -0.18
CA PHE A 234 -5.20 5.37 -0.56
C PHE A 234 -5.35 6.20 -1.84
N ASP A 235 -6.18 5.75 -2.78
CA ASP A 235 -6.41 6.44 -4.04
C ASP A 235 -7.14 7.78 -3.84
N ARG A 236 -8.01 7.86 -2.82
CA ARG A 236 -8.81 9.06 -2.51
C ARG A 236 -8.11 10.08 -1.61
N LEU A 237 -7.03 9.69 -0.93
CA LEU A 237 -6.37 10.54 0.05
C LEU A 237 -5.19 11.32 -0.54
N ASP A 238 -5.28 12.64 -0.55
CA ASP A 238 -4.23 13.52 -1.06
C ASP A 238 -2.94 13.49 -0.23
N ASN A 239 -3.03 13.15 1.05
CA ASN A 239 -1.85 13.02 1.93
C ASN A 239 -1.18 11.63 1.85
N VAL A 240 -1.72 10.70 1.04
CA VAL A 240 -1.06 9.43 0.71
C VAL A 240 -0.55 9.54 -0.72
N ASP A 241 0.76 9.74 -0.88
CA ASP A 241 1.39 9.98 -2.18
C ASP A 241 1.70 8.68 -2.93
N ARG A 242 2.11 7.63 -2.20
CA ARG A 242 2.54 6.35 -2.77
C ARG A 242 2.27 5.19 -1.84
N TYR A 243 2.17 4.00 -2.41
CA TYR A 243 2.02 2.77 -1.63
C TYR A 243 2.56 1.53 -2.35
N THR A 244 2.94 0.52 -1.57
CA THR A 244 3.42 -0.78 -2.00
C THR A 244 2.78 -1.88 -1.14
N TYR A 245 1.92 -2.70 -1.76
CA TYR A 245 1.32 -3.85 -1.08
C TYR A 245 2.39 -4.93 -0.84
N PHE A 246 2.54 -5.38 0.40
CA PHE A 246 3.56 -6.35 0.78
C PHE A 246 3.12 -7.78 0.41
N GLY A 247 3.42 -8.17 -0.82
CA GLY A 247 3.01 -9.46 -1.36
C GLY A 247 3.77 -9.90 -2.62
N SER A 248 4.89 -9.27 -2.98
CA SER A 248 5.62 -9.49 -4.24
C SER A 248 6.42 -10.81 -4.28
N PHE A 249 5.85 -11.89 -3.76
CA PHE A 249 6.50 -13.19 -3.60
C PHE A 249 5.48 -14.32 -3.79
N ARG A 250 5.97 -15.55 -3.83
CA ARG A 250 5.13 -16.74 -3.88
C ARG A 250 4.55 -17.07 -2.51
N SER A 251 3.34 -17.61 -2.50
CA SER A 251 2.57 -17.93 -1.29
C SER A 251 3.28 -18.90 -0.33
N ASP A 252 4.12 -19.80 -0.84
CA ASP A 252 4.83 -20.81 -0.05
C ASP A 252 6.06 -20.28 0.70
N VAL A 253 6.53 -19.08 0.36
CA VAL A 253 7.64 -18.39 1.06
C VAL A 253 7.18 -17.14 1.81
N SER A 254 5.88 -16.86 1.82
CA SER A 254 5.31 -15.69 2.52
C SER A 254 5.52 -15.77 4.03
N ASN A 255 6.14 -14.75 4.60
CA ASN A 255 6.26 -14.56 6.05
C ASN A 255 5.04 -13.84 6.67
N VAL A 256 4.10 -13.33 5.87
CA VAL A 256 2.86 -12.66 6.32
C VAL A 256 1.61 -13.49 6.02
N GLY A 257 1.78 -14.79 5.80
CA GLY A 257 0.72 -15.72 5.45
C GLY A 257 0.49 -15.83 3.94
N PRO A 258 0.07 -17.00 3.44
CA PRO A 258 0.05 -17.28 2.01
C PRO A 258 -0.96 -16.42 1.24
N ASN A 259 -2.07 -16.04 1.87
CA ASN A 259 -3.18 -15.35 1.22
C ASN A 259 -2.88 -13.88 0.87
N ALA A 260 -1.83 -13.30 1.46
CA ALA A 260 -1.33 -11.98 1.10
C ALA A 260 -0.35 -12.03 -0.11
N ALA A 261 0.04 -13.20 -0.59
CA ALA A 261 0.96 -13.28 -1.72
C ALA A 261 0.28 -12.91 -3.05
N MET A 262 0.98 -12.15 -3.89
CA MET A 262 0.56 -11.82 -5.26
C MET A 262 0.81 -12.99 -6.22
N LEU A 263 1.70 -13.93 -5.88
CA LEU A 263 1.94 -15.15 -6.66
C LEU A 263 1.56 -16.38 -5.83
N ASN A 264 0.94 -17.37 -6.45
CA ASN A 264 0.78 -18.69 -5.84
C ASN A 264 2.12 -19.44 -5.83
N GLU A 265 2.13 -20.66 -5.27
CA GLU A 265 3.34 -21.47 -5.14
C GLU A 265 4.00 -21.87 -6.49
N LYS A 266 3.31 -21.64 -7.60
CA LYS A 266 3.77 -21.97 -8.97
C LYS A 266 4.12 -20.73 -9.80
N GLY A 267 4.09 -19.53 -9.20
CA GLY A 267 4.37 -18.27 -9.90
C GLY A 267 3.18 -17.68 -10.69
N GLY A 268 1.97 -18.26 -10.56
CA GLY A 268 0.76 -17.68 -11.15
C GLY A 268 0.21 -16.55 -10.29
N LEU A 269 -0.27 -15.46 -10.90
CA LEU A 269 -0.88 -14.34 -10.18
C LEU A 269 -2.09 -14.79 -9.38
N THR A 270 -2.15 -14.47 -8.09
CA THR A 270 -3.36 -14.63 -7.28
C THR A 270 -4.40 -13.57 -7.64
N TYR A 271 -5.59 -13.60 -7.05
CA TYR A 271 -6.58 -12.53 -7.23
C TYR A 271 -6.00 -11.16 -6.85
N ILE A 272 -5.32 -11.08 -5.71
CA ILE A 272 -4.64 -9.85 -5.26
C ILE A 272 -3.57 -9.42 -6.26
N GLY A 273 -2.75 -10.35 -6.75
CA GLY A 273 -1.75 -10.06 -7.77
C GLY A 273 -2.37 -9.54 -9.08
N ALA A 274 -3.45 -10.18 -9.53
CA ALA A 274 -4.17 -9.76 -10.73
C ALA A 274 -4.77 -8.35 -10.56
N TRP A 275 -5.45 -8.07 -9.45
CA TRP A 275 -6.00 -6.76 -9.16
C TRP A 275 -4.93 -5.67 -9.01
N TYR A 276 -3.80 -5.99 -8.35
CA TYR A 276 -2.72 -5.03 -8.14
C TYR A 276 -1.94 -4.70 -9.42
N LEU A 277 -1.96 -5.59 -10.41
CA LEU A 277 -1.30 -5.37 -11.71
C LEU A 277 -2.27 -5.05 -12.85
N ASP A 278 -3.52 -4.72 -12.53
CA ASP A 278 -4.61 -4.46 -13.49
C ASP A 278 -4.73 -5.56 -14.56
N LYS A 279 -4.59 -6.83 -14.14
CA LYS A 279 -4.74 -8.02 -14.98
C LYS A 279 -6.13 -8.64 -14.84
N ASP A 280 -6.47 -9.46 -15.83
CA ASP A 280 -7.73 -10.19 -15.88
C ASP A 280 -7.83 -11.20 -14.73
N GLU A 281 -8.72 -10.93 -13.77
CA GLU A 281 -8.94 -11.79 -12.60
C GLU A 281 -9.44 -13.19 -12.97
N THR A 282 -10.02 -13.39 -14.16
CA THR A 282 -10.44 -14.73 -14.61
C THR A 282 -9.27 -15.67 -14.86
N GLN A 283 -8.06 -15.13 -14.96
CA GLN A 283 -6.79 -15.86 -15.09
C GLN A 283 -6.07 -16.02 -13.74
N ALA A 284 -6.67 -15.54 -12.64
CA ALA A 284 -6.07 -15.64 -11.31
C ALA A 284 -5.92 -17.12 -10.90
N ALA A 285 -4.73 -17.44 -10.42
CA ALA A 285 -4.37 -18.75 -9.90
C ALA A 285 -4.75 -18.87 -8.42
N SER A 286 -5.33 -20.01 -8.06
CA SER A 286 -5.57 -20.35 -6.66
C SER A 286 -4.26 -20.75 -5.96
N ILE A 287 -4.20 -20.48 -4.66
CA ILE A 287 -3.15 -21.01 -3.77
C ILE A 287 -3.54 -22.44 -3.40
N THR A 288 -2.62 -23.39 -3.60
CA THR A 288 -2.87 -24.81 -3.27
C THR A 288 -1.85 -25.42 -2.31
N GLY A 289 -0.79 -24.67 -1.96
CA GLY A 289 0.26 -25.03 -1.00
C GLY A 289 -0.09 -24.75 0.47
N LYS A 290 0.76 -25.21 1.40
CA LYS A 290 0.54 -25.25 2.87
C LYS A 290 -0.04 -23.95 3.46
N GLY A 291 -1.34 -23.98 3.67
CA GLY A 291 -2.15 -22.99 4.38
C GLY A 291 -3.58 -23.22 3.93
N ASP A 292 -4.38 -23.83 4.80
CA ASP A 292 -5.74 -24.33 4.58
C ASP A 292 -6.50 -23.68 3.41
N ALA A 293 -6.42 -24.32 2.25
CA ALA A 293 -7.19 -23.92 1.08
C ALA A 293 -8.65 -24.35 1.28
N ALA A 294 -9.48 -23.43 1.79
CA ALA A 294 -10.91 -23.50 1.59
C ALA A 294 -11.17 -23.36 0.09
N THR A 295 -11.42 -24.50 -0.55
CA THR A 295 -11.86 -24.60 -1.93
C THR A 295 -13.28 -24.03 -2.04
N PHE A 296 -13.41 -22.77 -2.42
CA PHE A 296 -14.71 -22.28 -2.91
C PHE A 296 -14.80 -22.48 -4.41
N GLY A 297 -15.58 -23.50 -4.78
CA GLY A 297 -16.05 -23.67 -6.14
C GLY A 297 -16.92 -22.49 -6.56
N VAL A 298 -16.61 -21.93 -7.73
CA VAL A 298 -17.44 -20.93 -8.41
C VAL A 298 -18.85 -21.48 -8.59
N SER A 299 -19.81 -20.99 -7.81
CA SER A 299 -21.23 -21.26 -8.05
C SER A 299 -21.72 -20.32 -9.14
N THR A 300 -21.82 -20.84 -10.36
CA THR A 300 -22.51 -20.17 -11.46
C THR A 300 -24.00 -20.51 -11.43
N SER A 301 -24.82 -19.48 -11.64
CA SER A 301 -26.25 -19.48 -12.04
C SER A 301 -27.28 -19.59 -10.90
N LYS A 302 -28.35 -18.78 -10.84
CA LYS A 302 -29.16 -18.21 -11.93
C LYS A 302 -29.73 -16.82 -11.58
N LEU A 303 -29.60 -15.92 -12.55
CA LEU A 303 -30.43 -14.73 -12.73
C LEU A 303 -31.89 -15.19 -12.99
N LEU A 304 -32.83 -14.91 -12.08
CA LEU A 304 -34.25 -15.16 -12.31
C LEU A 304 -34.92 -13.86 -12.73
N PHE A 305 -35.30 -13.79 -14.01
CA PHE A 305 -36.14 -12.73 -14.56
C PHE A 305 -37.52 -12.74 -13.90
N MET A 306 -37.88 -11.60 -13.30
CA MET A 306 -39.22 -11.30 -12.84
C MET A 306 -40.13 -11.13 -14.05
N THR A 307 -41.12 -12.01 -14.22
CA THR A 307 -42.25 -11.76 -15.13
C THR A 307 -43.54 -11.81 -14.32
N THR A 308 -44.26 -10.70 -14.36
CA THR A 308 -45.53 -10.43 -13.71
C THR A 308 -46.67 -11.14 -14.45
N THR A 309 -47.44 -11.96 -13.75
CA THR A 309 -48.79 -12.33 -14.20
C THR A 309 -49.79 -12.18 -13.06
N VAL A 310 -50.74 -11.30 -13.30
CA VAL A 310 -51.92 -10.94 -12.51
C VAL A 310 -52.87 -12.15 -12.38
N ALA A 311 -53.40 -12.41 -11.19
CA ALA A 311 -54.60 -13.22 -11.02
C ALA A 311 -55.45 -12.73 -9.84
N ALA A 312 -56.75 -12.72 -10.07
CA ALA A 312 -57.76 -11.94 -9.39
C ALA A 312 -58.22 -12.49 -8.03
N VAL A 313 -58.70 -11.57 -7.21
CA VAL A 313 -59.45 -11.80 -5.96
C VAL A 313 -60.82 -12.38 -6.29
N ILE A 314 -61.20 -13.49 -5.65
CA ILE A 314 -62.60 -13.89 -5.49
C ILE A 314 -62.86 -14.29 -4.03
N SER A 315 -63.63 -13.45 -3.35
CA SER A 315 -64.27 -13.71 -2.06
C SER A 315 -65.33 -14.79 -2.19
N TRP A 316 -65.52 -15.61 -1.14
CA TRP A 316 -66.78 -16.31 -0.91
C TRP A 316 -67.29 -16.01 0.50
N ILE A 317 -68.49 -15.44 0.51
CA ILE A 317 -69.41 -15.34 1.64
C ILE A 317 -69.94 -16.74 1.92
N LEU A 318 -69.83 -17.19 3.17
CA LEU A 318 -70.90 -17.72 4.02
C LEU A 318 -70.37 -17.85 5.46
#